data_AF-T1EH42-F1
#
_entry.id   AF-T1EH42-F1
#
_cell.length_a   1.000
_cell.length_b   1.000
_cell.length_c   1.000
_cell.angle_alpha   90.00
_cell.angle_beta   90.00
_cell.angle_gamma   90.00
#
_symmetry.space_group_name_H-M   'P 1'
#
loop_
_entity.id
_entity.type
_entity.pdbx_description
1 polymer ?
#
loop_
_entity_poly.entity_id
_entity_poly.type
_entity_poly.pdbx_seq_one_letter_code
_entity_poly.pdbx_strand_id
1 'polypeptide(L)'
;NLTAFFDTKENWEETSIVVGRPWKKDELRLKSNSDLHKLWYVLLKERNMLMTMEAEYNRQCELFPSPERLEKVEESMENILDVVRERNRAYNLLETGKTGEPERRWVYNQLGIGGWRTCTEHYIPLYMNFKFKNS
;
A
#
# COMPACT_ATOMS: atom_id res chain seq x y z
N ASN A 1 11.75 11.62 16.25
CA ASN A 1 11.60 11.32 17.69
C ASN A 1 11.18 9.85 17.79
N LEU A 2 11.86 9.05 18.62
CA LEU A 2 11.60 7.61 18.76
C LEU A 2 10.28 7.30 19.48
N THR A 3 9.74 8.27 20.23
CA THR A 3 8.48 8.09 20.97
C THR A 3 7.27 7.84 20.06
N ALA A 4 7.35 8.14 18.77
CA ALA A 4 6.25 7.94 17.81
C ALA A 4 6.07 6.46 17.40
N PHE A 5 6.95 5.56 17.82
CA PHE A 5 6.84 4.12 17.56
C PHE A 5 6.11 3.35 18.67
N PHE A 6 5.74 4.04 19.76
CA PHE A 6 5.05 3.45 20.90
C PHE A 6 3.71 4.15 21.12
N ASP A 7 2.71 3.39 21.57
CA ASP A 7 1.44 3.97 21.99
C ASP A 7 1.63 4.83 23.26
N THR A 8 0.63 5.66 23.53
CA THR A 8 0.52 6.45 24.76
C THR A 8 0.63 5.54 25.98
N LYS A 9 1.27 6.04 27.05
CA LYS A 9 1.59 5.23 28.23
C LYS A 9 0.33 4.74 28.95
N GLU A 10 -0.74 5.50 28.82
CA GLU A 10 -2.06 5.21 29.36
C GLU A 10 -2.67 3.96 28.72
N ASN A 11 -2.32 3.64 27.48
CA ASN A 11 -2.85 2.51 26.73
C ASN A 11 -2.07 1.20 26.95
N TRP A 12 -0.93 1.21 27.67
CA TRP A 12 -0.07 0.03 27.79
C TRP A 12 -0.67 -1.10 28.63
N GLU A 13 -1.53 -0.76 29.59
CA GLU A 13 -2.16 -1.73 30.50
C GLU A 13 -3.58 -2.14 30.05
N GLU A 14 -4.12 -1.47 29.03
CA GLU A 14 -5.50 -1.68 28.60
C GLU A 14 -5.61 -2.86 27.62
N THR A 15 -6.58 -3.75 27.85
CA THR A 15 -6.78 -4.93 26.99
C THR A 15 -7.65 -4.60 25.78
N SER A 16 -8.55 -3.62 25.92
CA SER A 16 -9.46 -3.19 24.86
C SER A 16 -9.38 -1.69 24.63
N ILE A 17 -8.81 -1.30 23.48
CA ILE A 17 -8.68 0.11 23.11
C ILE A 17 -9.80 0.45 22.13
N VAL A 18 -10.68 1.36 22.54
CA VAL A 18 -11.78 1.81 21.68
C VAL A 18 -11.21 2.65 20.53
N VAL A 19 -11.30 2.12 19.31
CA VAL A 19 -10.87 2.83 18.10
C VAL A 19 -12.02 3.08 17.12
N GLY A 20 -11.87 4.13 16.32
CA GLY A 20 -12.81 4.48 15.26
C GLY A 20 -12.88 3.45 14.13
N ARG A 21 -13.78 3.73 13.18
CA ARG A 21 -13.92 2.96 11.94
C ARG A 21 -12.83 3.33 10.91
N PRO A 22 -12.58 2.48 9.90
CA PRO A 22 -11.68 2.81 8.80
C PRO A 22 -12.26 3.94 7.90
N TRP A 23 -11.35 4.58 7.16
CA TRP A 23 -11.70 5.61 6.16
C TRP A 23 -12.39 4.97 4.96
N LYS A 24 -13.57 5.49 4.59
CA LYS A 24 -14.32 5.01 3.42
C LYS A 24 -13.86 5.73 2.14
N LYS A 25 -13.88 5.02 1.00
CA LYS A 25 -13.50 5.59 -0.30
C LYS A 25 -14.28 6.86 -0.65
N ASP A 26 -15.57 6.90 -0.38
CA ASP A 26 -16.42 8.08 -0.69
C ASP A 26 -15.96 9.33 0.06
N GLU A 27 -15.47 9.19 1.29
CA GLU A 27 -14.97 10.31 2.09
C GLU A 27 -13.61 10.78 1.61
N LEU A 28 -12.76 9.84 1.20
CA LEU A 28 -11.43 10.12 0.65
C LEU A 28 -11.52 10.80 -0.72
N ARG A 29 -12.54 10.47 -1.53
CA ARG A 29 -12.81 11.15 -2.82
C ARG A 29 -13.10 12.64 -2.66
N LEU A 30 -13.63 13.07 -1.51
CA LEU A 30 -13.90 14.48 -1.20
C LEU A 30 -12.66 15.27 -0.74
N LYS A 31 -11.52 14.59 -0.49
CA LYS A 31 -10.28 15.24 0.00
C LYS A 31 -9.33 15.61 -1.14
N SER A 32 -8.57 16.69 -0.94
CA SER A 32 -7.52 17.10 -1.87
C SER A 32 -6.37 16.08 -1.91
N ASN A 33 -5.59 16.04 -3.00
CA ASN A 33 -4.40 15.18 -3.07
C ASN A 33 -3.37 15.53 -1.97
N SER A 34 -3.25 16.81 -1.60
CA SER A 34 -2.37 17.23 -0.50
C SER A 34 -2.82 16.66 0.84
N ASP A 35 -4.12 16.64 1.11
CA ASP A 35 -4.66 16.08 2.35
C ASP A 35 -4.56 14.56 2.38
N LEU A 36 -4.80 13.88 1.26
CA LEU A 36 -4.57 12.43 1.16
C LEU A 36 -3.10 12.07 1.42
N HIS A 37 -2.17 12.86 0.88
CA HIS A 37 -0.74 12.66 1.13
C HIS A 37 -0.39 12.85 2.61
N LYS A 38 -0.91 13.88 3.27
CA LYS A 38 -0.72 14.08 4.72
C LYS A 38 -1.33 12.92 5.52
N LEU A 39 -2.55 12.52 5.17
CA LEU A 39 -3.27 11.43 5.83
C LEU A 39 -2.50 10.10 5.71
N TRP A 40 -1.93 9.82 4.54
CA TRP A 40 -1.08 8.64 4.33
C TRP A 40 0.05 8.57 5.36
N TYR A 41 0.75 9.67 5.63
CA TYR A 41 1.81 9.70 6.64
C TYR A 41 1.30 9.63 8.09
N VAL A 42 0.09 10.08 8.36
CA VAL A 42 -0.54 9.88 9.68
C VAL A 42 -0.80 8.39 9.89
N LEU A 43 -1.44 7.73 8.93
CA LEU A 43 -1.73 6.30 8.98
C LEU A 43 -0.47 5.44 8.99
N LEU A 44 0.56 5.83 8.22
CA LEU A 44 1.84 5.10 8.19
C LEU A 44 2.53 5.12 9.57
N LYS A 45 2.47 6.23 10.31
CA LYS A 45 3.01 6.30 11.67
C LYS A 45 2.24 5.39 12.62
N GLU A 46 0.91 5.41 12.56
CA GLU A 46 0.06 4.50 13.35
C GLU A 46 0.39 3.04 13.03
N ARG A 47 0.45 2.67 11.74
CA ARG A 47 0.79 1.31 11.30
C ARG A 47 2.15 0.86 11.84
N ASN A 48 3.17 1.70 11.73
CA ASN A 48 4.51 1.37 12.23
C ASN A 48 4.54 1.20 13.76
N MET A 49 3.79 2.02 14.49
CA MET A 49 3.63 1.87 15.93
C MET A 49 2.95 0.54 16.28
N LEU A 50 1.82 0.22 15.63
CA LEU A 50 1.09 -1.03 15.85
C LEU A 50 1.94 -2.27 15.51
N MET A 51 2.68 -2.26 14.40
CA MET A 51 3.59 -3.35 14.04
C MET A 51 4.73 -3.52 15.07
N THR A 52 5.22 -2.42 15.64
CA THR A 52 6.25 -2.47 16.69
C THR A 52 5.70 -3.12 17.96
N MET A 53 4.47 -2.75 18.34
CA MET A 53 3.79 -3.35 19.49
C MET A 53 3.49 -4.83 19.25
N GLU A 54 2.89 -5.18 18.11
CA GLU A 54 2.58 -6.57 17.75
C GLU A 54 3.84 -7.45 17.82
N ALA A 55 4.97 -6.97 17.29
CA ALA A 55 6.24 -7.68 17.38
C ALA A 55 6.72 -7.88 18.84
N GLU A 56 6.52 -6.89 19.72
CA GLU A 56 6.86 -6.99 21.14
C GLU A 56 5.93 -7.96 21.89
N TYR A 57 4.61 -7.89 21.69
CA TYR A 57 3.66 -8.84 22.28
C TYR A 57 3.96 -10.27 21.85
N ASN A 58 4.23 -10.49 20.56
CA ASN A 58 4.67 -11.78 20.05
C ASN A 58 5.98 -12.25 20.70
N ARG A 59 6.94 -11.34 20.95
CA ARG A 59 8.21 -11.64 21.63
C ARG A 59 7.98 -12.06 23.09
N GLN A 60 7.02 -11.45 23.77
CA GLN A 60 6.63 -11.78 25.14
C GLN A 60 5.68 -12.98 25.23
N CYS A 61 5.25 -13.54 24.09
CA CYS A 61 4.22 -14.58 24.00
C CYS A 61 2.87 -14.14 24.63
N GLU A 62 2.54 -12.87 24.51
CA GLU A 62 1.29 -12.27 25.00
C GLU A 62 0.34 -11.94 23.82
N LEU A 63 -0.95 -11.81 24.12
CA LEU A 63 -1.94 -11.45 23.11
C LEU A 63 -1.89 -9.95 22.80
N PHE A 64 -1.83 -9.60 21.52
CA PHE A 64 -1.86 -8.21 21.09
C PHE A 64 -3.22 -7.57 21.41
N PRO A 65 -3.25 -6.42 22.12
CA PRO A 65 -4.50 -5.72 22.42
C PRO A 65 -5.12 -5.16 21.14
N SER A 66 -6.40 -5.43 20.93
CA SER A 66 -7.18 -4.89 19.81
C SER A 66 -6.51 -5.05 18.42
N PRO A 67 -6.29 -6.28 17.92
CA PRO A 67 -5.68 -6.54 16.62
C PRO A 67 -6.42 -5.91 15.44
N GLU A 68 -7.72 -5.64 15.60
CA GLU A 68 -8.54 -4.95 14.60
C GLU A 68 -8.04 -3.54 14.27
N ARG A 69 -7.22 -2.92 15.13
CA ARG A 69 -6.60 -1.62 14.87
C ARG A 69 -5.73 -1.66 13.62
N LEU A 70 -4.92 -2.71 13.48
CA LEU A 70 -4.00 -2.86 12.36
C LEU A 70 -4.79 -3.04 11.06
N GLU A 71 -5.77 -3.95 11.07
CA GLU A 71 -6.66 -4.20 9.93
C GLU A 71 -7.37 -2.92 9.46
N LYS A 72 -7.92 -2.12 10.39
CA LYS A 72 -8.60 -0.86 10.06
C LYS A 72 -7.67 0.20 9.45
N VAL A 73 -6.41 0.25 9.91
CA VAL A 73 -5.40 1.15 9.36
C VAL A 73 -5.00 0.70 7.95
N GLU A 74 -4.78 -0.60 7.76
CA GLU A 74 -4.45 -1.18 6.46
C GLU A 74 -5.57 -0.96 5.44
N GLU A 75 -6.82 -1.23 5.81
CA GLU A 75 -7.99 -0.96 4.96
C GLU A 75 -8.06 0.53 4.56
N SER A 76 -7.79 1.43 5.50
CA SER A 76 -7.76 2.87 5.22
C SER A 76 -6.64 3.24 4.24
N MET A 77 -5.47 2.63 4.36
CA MET A 77 -4.34 2.86 3.44
C MET A 77 -4.62 2.32 2.04
N GLU A 78 -5.21 1.12 1.93
CA GLU A 78 -5.64 0.54 0.65
C GLU A 78 -6.69 1.43 -0.04
N ASN A 79 -7.67 1.92 0.73
CA ASN A 79 -8.69 2.83 0.22
C ASN A 79 -8.09 4.14 -0.32
N ILE A 80 -7.04 4.69 0.33
CA ILE A 80 -6.32 5.87 -0.19
C ILE A 80 -5.62 5.53 -1.50
N LEU A 81 -4.92 4.40 -1.57
CA LEU A 81 -4.20 3.98 -2.78
C LEU A 81 -5.15 3.82 -3.96
N ASP A 82 -6.31 3.20 -3.74
CA ASP A 82 -7.34 3.02 -4.76
C ASP A 82 -7.86 4.37 -5.27
N VAL A 83 -8.20 5.31 -4.38
CA VAL A 83 -8.69 6.64 -4.80
C VAL A 83 -7.60 7.41 -5.59
N VAL A 84 -6.35 7.32 -5.18
CA VAL A 84 -5.23 7.94 -5.92
C VAL A 84 -5.06 7.27 -7.29
N ARG A 85 -5.18 5.95 -7.37
CA ARG A 85 -5.10 5.19 -8.63
C ARG A 85 -6.25 5.52 -9.57
N GLU A 86 -7.48 5.62 -9.05
CA GLU A 86 -8.67 6.07 -9.78
C GLU A 86 -8.41 7.44 -10.43
N ARG A 87 -7.90 8.41 -9.64
CA ARG A 87 -7.58 9.77 -10.12
C ARG A 87 -6.51 9.75 -11.21
N ASN A 88 -5.40 9.03 -10.99
CA ASN A 88 -4.31 8.93 -11.95
C ASN A 88 -4.77 8.30 -13.27
N ARG A 89 -5.58 7.23 -13.19
CA ARG A 89 -6.15 6.58 -14.37
C ARG A 89 -7.04 7.52 -15.16
N ALA A 90 -7.92 8.27 -14.48
CA ALA A 90 -8.80 9.24 -15.14
C ALA A 90 -8.01 10.34 -15.85
N TYR A 91 -6.98 10.89 -15.19
CA TYR A 91 -6.09 11.89 -15.77
C TYR A 91 -5.36 11.36 -17.02
N ASN A 92 -4.70 10.20 -16.90
CA ASN A 92 -3.95 9.63 -18.02
C ASN A 92 -4.83 9.27 -19.21
N LEU A 93 -6.08 8.82 -18.96
CA LEU A 93 -7.02 8.48 -20.02
C LEU A 93 -7.43 9.72 -20.83
N LEU A 94 -7.59 10.86 -20.17
CA LEU A 94 -7.91 12.13 -20.83
C LEU A 94 -6.73 12.68 -21.63
N GLU A 95 -5.52 12.64 -21.06
CA GLU A 95 -4.33 13.22 -21.69
C GLU A 95 -3.74 12.34 -22.81
N THR A 96 -3.73 11.02 -22.62
CA THR A 96 -2.98 10.09 -23.50
C THR A 96 -3.85 8.99 -24.12
N GLY A 97 -5.11 8.86 -23.70
CA GLY A 97 -5.97 7.73 -24.08
C GLY A 97 -5.57 6.39 -23.44
N LYS A 98 -4.54 6.36 -22.57
CA LYS A 98 -4.06 5.17 -21.87
C LYS A 98 -4.24 5.30 -20.36
N THR A 99 -4.24 4.19 -19.63
CA THR A 99 -4.43 4.21 -18.16
C THR A 99 -3.22 4.73 -17.38
N GLY A 100 -2.03 4.76 -18.00
CA GLY A 100 -0.75 5.03 -17.34
C GLY A 100 -0.24 3.90 -16.45
N GLU A 101 -0.93 2.76 -16.42
CA GLU A 101 -0.39 1.54 -15.82
C GLU A 101 0.62 0.87 -16.78
N PRO A 102 1.60 0.12 -16.25
CA PRO A 102 2.56 -0.60 -17.09
C PRO A 102 1.86 -1.53 -18.09
N GLU A 103 2.21 -1.39 -19.37
CA GLU A 103 1.67 -2.25 -20.43
C GLU A 103 2.04 -3.72 -20.17
N ARG A 104 1.07 -4.63 -20.38
CA ARG A 104 1.28 -6.08 -20.28
C ARG A 104 1.25 -6.70 -21.67
N ARG A 105 2.16 -7.62 -21.95
CA ARG A 105 2.21 -8.38 -23.20
C ARG A 105 2.06 -9.87 -22.90
N TRP A 106 1.30 -10.57 -23.74
CA TRP A 106 1.22 -12.02 -23.72
C TRP A 106 2.50 -12.61 -24.32
N VAL A 107 3.22 -13.46 -23.57
CA VAL A 107 4.49 -14.05 -24.00
C VAL A 107 4.49 -15.54 -23.66
N TYR A 108 5.08 -16.35 -24.55
CA TYR A 108 5.31 -17.77 -24.33
C TYR A 108 6.74 -18.00 -23.83
N ASN A 109 6.91 -18.85 -22.81
CA ASN A 109 8.23 -19.29 -22.39
C ASN A 109 8.78 -20.40 -23.32
N GLN A 110 10.00 -20.87 -23.04
CA GLN A 110 10.66 -21.94 -23.81
C GLN A 110 9.87 -23.28 -23.80
N LEU A 111 8.98 -23.48 -22.83
CA LEU A 111 8.12 -24.66 -22.72
C LEU A 111 6.77 -24.46 -23.44
N GLY A 112 6.55 -23.33 -24.12
CA GLY A 112 5.29 -23.02 -24.80
C GLY A 112 4.14 -22.59 -23.86
N ILE A 113 4.42 -22.33 -22.59
CA ILE A 113 3.42 -21.86 -21.62
C ILE A 113 3.29 -20.35 -21.76
N GLY A 114 2.08 -19.89 -22.10
CA GLY A 114 1.75 -18.48 -22.25
C GLY A 114 1.42 -17.81 -20.92
N GLY A 115 1.86 -16.57 -20.75
CA GLY A 115 1.53 -15.76 -19.58
C GLY A 115 1.60 -14.26 -19.86
N TRP A 116 0.92 -13.48 -19.01
CA TRP A 116 1.03 -12.02 -19.03
C TRP A 116 2.37 -11.59 -18.42
N ARG A 117 3.17 -10.86 -19.19
CA ARG A 117 4.40 -10.24 -18.71
C ARG A 117 4.26 -8.72 -18.72
N THR A 118 4.53 -8.09 -17.58
CA THR A 118 4.57 -6.63 -17.45
C THR A 118 5.82 -6.08 -18.13
N CYS A 119 5.68 -5.05 -18.96
CA CYS A 119 6.80 -4.33 -19.54
C CYS A 119 7.54 -3.55 -18.46
N THR A 120 8.85 -3.77 -18.33
CA THR A 120 9.74 -3.06 -17.41
C THR A 120 10.62 -2.07 -18.14
N GLU A 121 11.05 -1.03 -17.44
CA GLU A 121 12.00 -0.04 -17.96
C GLU A 121 13.39 -0.68 -18.14
N HIS A 122 14.05 -0.33 -19.24
CA HIS A 122 15.39 -0.79 -19.57
C HIS A 122 16.21 0.36 -20.17
N TYR A 123 17.50 0.42 -19.81
CA TYR A 123 18.42 1.41 -20.37
C TYR A 123 18.76 1.17 -21.85
N ILE A 124 18.68 -0.08 -22.30
CA ILE A 124 18.99 -0.51 -23.67
C ILE A 124 17.75 -1.02 -24.39
N PRO A 125 17.65 -0.83 -25.72
CA PRO A 125 16.58 -1.41 -26.52
C PRO A 125 16.50 -2.94 -26.39
N LEU A 126 15.29 -3.48 -26.53
CA LEU A 126 15.02 -4.91 -26.29
C LEU A 126 15.92 -5.85 -27.11
N TYR A 127 16.21 -5.49 -28.35
CA TYR A 127 17.03 -6.31 -29.26
C TYR A 127 18.51 -6.38 -28.84
N MET A 128 18.99 -5.43 -28.02
CA MET A 128 20.35 -5.43 -27.44
C MET A 128 20.39 -6.08 -26.04
N ASN A 129 19.24 -6.37 -25.43
CA ASN A 129 19.17 -6.89 -24.08
C ASN A 129 19.31 -8.43 -24.06
N PHE A 130 20.54 -8.90 -23.84
CA PHE A 130 20.86 -10.34 -23.76
C PHE A 130 20.14 -11.06 -22.62
N LYS A 131 19.90 -10.39 -21.48
CA LYS A 131 19.15 -10.99 -20.37
C LYS A 131 17.71 -11.28 -20.77
N PHE A 132 17.08 -10.35 -21.49
CA PHE A 132 15.70 -10.53 -21.96
C PHE A 132 15.57 -11.61 -23.04
N LYS A 133 16.53 -11.69 -23.97
CA LYS A 133 16.54 -12.70 -25.03
C LYS A 133 16.65 -14.14 -24.53
N ASN A 134 17.30 -14.34 -23.38
CA ASN A 134 17.55 -15.66 -22.80
C ASN A 134 16.56 -16.04 -21.68
N SER A 135 15.56 -15.19 -21.41
CA SER A 135 14.51 -15.42 -20.39
C SER A 135 13.32 -16.18 -20.96
#